data_AF-M7C012-F1
#
_entry.id   AF-M7C012-F1
#
_cell.length_a   1.000
_cell.length_b   1.000
_cell.length_c   1.000
_cell.angle_alpha   90.00
_cell.angle_beta   90.00
_cell.angle_gamma   90.00
#
_symmetry.space_group_name_H-M   'P 1'
#
loop_
_entity.id
_entity.type
_entity.pdbx_description
1 polymer ?
#
loop_
_entity_poly.entity_id
_entity_poly.type
_entity_poly.pdbx_seq_one_letter_code
_entity_poly.pdbx_strand_id
1 'polypeptide(L)'
;KFLIANAQMENCAIIYCNDGFCEMFGYSRVEVMQRPCTCDFLTGPETTKNSIAQLTQALLGSEECKLEILYYRKDRFCWPPGKLNKFST
;
A
#
# COMPACT_ATOMS: atom_id res chain seq x y z
N LYS A 1 3.14 11.05 0.16
CA LYS A 1 4.11 9.92 0.10
C LYS A 1 3.52 8.94 -0.90
N PHE A 2 4.29 8.42 -1.86
CA PHE A 2 3.69 7.75 -3.01
C PHE A 2 4.61 6.70 -3.62
N LEU A 3 3.99 5.80 -4.38
CA LEU A 3 4.62 4.83 -5.25
C LEU A 3 3.98 4.90 -6.63
N ILE A 4 4.60 4.31 -7.63
CA ILE A 4 4.06 4.19 -8.99
C ILE A 4 4.15 2.73 -9.39
N ALA A 5 3.10 2.23 -10.04
CA ALA A 5 2.99 0.85 -10.48
C ALA A 5 2.73 0.77 -11.99
N ASN A 6 3.14 -0.35 -12.59
CA ASN A 6 2.91 -0.62 -14.00
C ASN A 6 1.54 -1.28 -14.20
N ALA A 7 0.54 -0.51 -14.60
CA ALA A 7 -0.82 -0.98 -14.85
C ALA A 7 -0.95 -1.95 -16.05
N GLN A 8 0.07 -2.07 -16.91
CA GLN A 8 0.04 -2.98 -18.06
C GLN A 8 0.42 -4.43 -17.70
N MET A 9 0.96 -4.65 -16.50
CA MET A 9 1.26 -5.99 -16.01
C MET A 9 0.07 -6.53 -15.22
N GLU A 10 -0.22 -7.82 -15.36
CA GLU A 10 -1.34 -8.48 -14.66
C GLU A 10 -1.32 -8.27 -13.14
N ASN A 11 -0.14 -8.11 -12.54
CA ASN A 11 0.03 -7.90 -11.11
C ASN A 11 0.13 -6.42 -10.68
N CYS A 12 0.05 -5.46 -11.61
CA CYS A 12 0.26 -4.03 -11.34
C CYS A 12 1.50 -3.78 -10.46
N ALA A 13 2.66 -4.27 -10.91
CA ALA A 13 3.88 -4.29 -10.11
C ALA A 13 4.40 -2.87 -9.82
N ILE A 14 4.82 -2.62 -8.58
CA ILE A 14 5.40 -1.35 -8.15
C ILE A 14 6.77 -1.16 -8.86
N ILE A 15 6.88 -0.12 -9.68
CA ILE A 15 8.08 0.24 -10.44
C ILE A 15 8.83 1.42 -9.84
N TYR A 16 8.23 2.15 -8.90
CA TYR A 16 8.87 3.22 -8.17
C TYR A 16 8.28 3.37 -6.77
N CYS A 17 9.13 3.64 -5.79
CA CYS A 17 8.73 3.92 -4.42
C CYS A 17 9.63 5.00 -3.82
N ASN A 18 9.03 6.10 -3.35
CA ASN A 18 9.78 7.20 -2.76
C ASN A 18 10.25 6.86 -1.33
N ASP A 19 11.29 7.55 -0.83
CA ASP A 19 11.83 7.29 0.52
C ASP A 19 10.77 7.55 1.60
N GLY A 20 9.93 8.57 1.41
CA GLY A 20 8.87 8.89 2.37
C GLY A 20 7.83 7.77 2.56
N PHE A 21 7.57 6.94 1.53
CA PHE A 21 6.73 5.74 1.67
C PHE A 21 7.46 4.66 2.48
N CYS A 22 8.73 4.40 2.16
CA CYS A 22 9.58 3.44 2.88
C CYS A 22 9.64 3.76 4.38
N GLU A 23 9.93 5.02 4.72
CA GLU A 23 10.00 5.50 6.10
C GLU A 23 8.65 5.43 6.83
N MET A 24 7.54 5.64 6.12
CA MET A 24 6.19 5.59 6.69
C MET A 24 5.86 4.18 7.18
N PHE A 25 6.08 3.19 6.32
CA PHE A 25 5.69 1.81 6.54
C PHE A 25 6.80 0.92 7.10
N GLY A 26 8.03 1.42 7.22
CA GLY A 26 9.16 0.65 7.77
C GLY A 26 9.64 -0.47 6.84
N TYR A 27 9.36 -0.34 5.54
CA TYR A 27 9.85 -1.28 4.52
C TYR A 27 10.99 -0.64 3.75
N SER A 28 12.03 -1.42 3.45
CA SER A 28 13.06 -0.96 2.52
C SER A 28 12.53 -0.93 1.09
N ARG A 29 13.12 -0.09 0.23
CA ARG A 29 12.74 -0.02 -1.19
C ARG A 29 12.79 -1.39 -1.87
N VAL A 30 13.80 -2.21 -1.57
CA VAL A 30 13.97 -3.55 -2.13
C VAL A 30 12.81 -4.48 -1.77
N GLU A 31 12.21 -4.30 -0.59
CA GLU A 31 11.05 -5.08 -0.17
C GLU A 31 9.74 -4.60 -0.80
N VAL A 32 9.66 -3.35 -1.25
CA VAL A 32 8.44 -2.77 -1.84
C VAL A 32 8.39 -2.94 -3.35
N MET A 33 9.52 -2.76 -4.02
CA MET A 33 9.60 -2.83 -5.49
C MET A 33 9.17 -4.21 -6.01
N GLN A 34 8.57 -4.23 -7.20
CA GLN A 34 8.09 -5.45 -7.88
C GLN A 34 6.96 -6.21 -7.17
N ARG A 35 6.45 -5.69 -6.04
CA ARG A 35 5.23 -6.21 -5.40
C ARG A 35 3.97 -5.63 -6.05
N PRO A 36 2.80 -6.28 -5.88
CA PRO A 36 1.53 -5.69 -6.29
C PRO A 36 1.26 -4.34 -5.60
N CYS A 37 0.69 -3.39 -6.33
CA CYS A 37 0.39 -2.05 -5.80
C CYS A 37 -0.75 -2.00 -4.78
N THR A 38 -1.54 -3.08 -4.63
CA THR A 38 -2.54 -3.24 -3.56
C THR A 38 -1.92 -3.29 -2.16
N CYS A 39 -0.60 -3.53 -2.09
CA CYS A 39 0.18 -3.51 -0.87
C CYS A 39 -0.37 -4.42 0.24
N ASP A 40 -0.80 -5.64 -0.10
CA ASP A 40 -1.40 -6.60 0.84
C ASP A 40 -0.49 -6.89 2.06
N PHE A 41 0.82 -6.78 1.87
CA PHE A 41 1.84 -6.91 2.93
C PHE A 41 1.79 -5.81 4.01
N LEU A 42 1.01 -4.74 3.76
CA LEU A 42 0.73 -3.67 4.72
C LEU A 42 -0.63 -3.86 5.42
N THR A 43 -1.43 -4.85 5.04
CA THR A 43 -2.75 -5.07 5.66
C THR A 43 -2.62 -5.73 7.03
N GLY A 44 -3.65 -5.57 7.86
CA GLY A 44 -3.72 -6.19 9.18
C GLY A 44 -5.16 -6.35 9.66
N PRO A 45 -5.37 -6.68 10.95
CA PRO A 45 -6.67 -7.13 11.46
C PRO A 45 -7.83 -6.14 11.26
N GLU A 46 -7.54 -4.84 11.34
CA GLU A 46 -8.55 -3.78 11.21
C GLU A 46 -8.57 -3.18 9.79
N THR A 47 -7.77 -3.70 8.85
CA THR A 47 -7.84 -3.25 7.46
C THR A 47 -9.18 -3.67 6.86
N THR A 48 -10.00 -2.68 6.51
CA THR A 48 -11.33 -2.92 5.94
C THR A 48 -11.23 -3.62 4.58
N LYS A 49 -11.77 -4.84 4.49
CA LYS A 49 -11.83 -5.63 3.25
C LYS A 49 -12.56 -4.91 2.11
N ASN A 50 -13.56 -4.10 2.43
CA ASN A 50 -14.30 -3.31 1.44
C ASN A 50 -13.38 -2.30 0.72
N SER A 51 -12.52 -1.58 1.44
CA SER A 51 -11.59 -0.63 0.81
C SER A 51 -10.58 -1.32 -0.11
N ILE A 52 -10.11 -2.52 0.28
CA ILE A 52 -9.24 -3.35 -0.57
C ILE A 52 -9.99 -3.82 -1.81
N ALA A 53 -11.22 -4.31 -1.65
CA ALA A 53 -12.03 -4.74 -2.79
C ALA A 53 -12.31 -3.61 -3.78
N GLN A 54 -12.61 -2.40 -3.30
CA GLN A 54 -12.80 -1.22 -4.14
C GLN A 54 -11.52 -0.86 -4.90
N LEU A 55 -10.35 -0.89 -4.24
CA LEU A 55 -9.06 -0.68 -4.89
C LEU A 55 -8.83 -1.71 -6.00
N THR A 56 -9.04 -3.00 -5.71
CA THR A 56 -8.87 -4.07 -6.69
C THR A 56 -9.82 -3.91 -7.88
N GLN A 57 -11.08 -3.55 -7.64
CA GLN A 57 -12.04 -3.31 -8.72
C GLN A 57 -11.62 -2.13 -9.60
N ALA A 58 -11.18 -1.02 -9.02
CA ALA A 58 -10.72 0.13 -9.78
C ALA A 58 -9.48 -0.20 -10.63
N LEU A 59 -8.53 -0.98 -10.09
CA LEU A 59 -7.37 -1.46 -10.83
C LEU A 59 -7.76 -2.36 -12.02
N LEU A 60 -8.70 -3.30 -11.82
CA LEU A 60 -9.19 -4.17 -12.88
C LEU A 60 -9.98 -3.41 -13.96
N GLY A 61 -10.77 -2.42 -13.54
CA GLY A 61 -11.56 -1.55 -14.42
C GLY A 61 -10.76 -0.46 -15.11
N SER A 62 -9.48 -0.26 -14.74
CA SER A 62 -8.67 0.90 -15.15
C SER A 62 -9.36 2.24 -14.83
N GLU A 63 -10.03 2.30 -13.68
CA GLU A 63 -10.77 3.48 -13.22
C GLU A 63 -9.97 4.28 -12.18
N GLU A 64 -10.11 5.60 -12.23
CA GLU A 64 -9.62 6.45 -11.15
C GLU A 64 -10.47 6.23 -9.89
N CYS A 65 -9.81 5.96 -8.76
CA CYS A 65 -10.49 5.87 -7.47
C CYS A 65 -9.69 6.61 -6.39
N LYS A 66 -10.42 7.14 -5.42
CA LYS A 66 -9.85 7.74 -4.21
C LYS A 66 -10.49 7.09 -3.00
N LEU A 67 -9.67 6.51 -2.15
CA LEU A 67 -10.13 5.72 -1.00
C LEU A 67 -9.14 5.82 0.16
N GLU A 68 -9.64 5.61 1.37
CA GLU A 68 -8.81 5.52 2.57
C GLU A 68 -8.63 4.04 2.96
N ILE A 69 -7.37 3.61 3.08
CA ILE A 69 -7.02 2.28 3.59
C ILE A 69 -6.22 2.43 4.87
N LEU A 70 -6.55 1.56 5.83
CA LEU A 70 -5.79 1.39 7.05
C LEU A 70 -4.65 0.40 6.81
N TYR A 71 -3.41 0.90 6.84
CA TYR A 71 -2.21 0.09 6.67
C TYR A 71 -1.33 0.09 7.92
N TYR A 72 -0.61 -1.01 8.10
CA TYR A 72 0.25 -1.31 9.23
C TYR A 72 1.72 -1.15 8.84
N ARG A 73 2.46 -0.50 9.72
CA ARG A 73 3.92 -0.42 9.63
C ARG A 73 4.55 -1.78 9.98
N LYS A 74 5.63 -2.17 9.30
CA LYS A 74 6.43 -3.38 9.58
C LYS A 74 7.00 -3.39 11.00
N ASP A 75 7.50 -2.25 11.44
CA ASP A 75 8.25 -2.16 12.70
C ASP A 75 7.30 -2.07 13.89
N ARG A 76 7.31 -3.09 14.74
CA ARG A 76 6.57 -3.11 16.01
C ARG A 76 7.24 -2.32 17.15
N PHE A 77 8.30 -1.54 16.87
CA PHE A 77 9.17 -0.98 17.90
C PHE A 77 9.15 0.56 18.02
N CYS A 78 8.35 1.29 17.24
CA CYS A 78 8.16 2.70 17.54
C CYS A 78 7.08 2.86 18.61
N TRP A 79 7.47 3.36 19.78
CA TRP A 79 6.55 3.75 20.83
C TRP A 79 5.74 4.98 20.37
N PRO A 80 4.40 5.02 20.53
CA PRO A 80 3.54 3.95 21.05
C PRO A 80 3.24 2.85 20.00
N PRO A 81 3.09 1.58 20.43
CA PRO A 81 2.79 0.46 19.54
C PRO A 81 1.49 0.70 18.78
N GLY A 82 1.53 0.54 17.45
CA GLY A 82 0.34 0.66 16.60
C GLY A 82 0.10 2.04 16.00
N LYS A 83 1.14 2.70 15.46
CA LYS A 83 0.90 3.82 14.53
C LYS A 83 0.21 3.29 13.26
N LEU A 84 -1.11 3.43 13.26
CA LEU A 84 -1.98 3.26 12.11
C LEU A 84 -1.67 4.39 11.13
N ASN A 85 -1.21 4.05 9.93
CA ASN A 85 -1.04 5.02 8.87
C ASN A 85 -2.25 4.94 7.95
N LYS A 86 -3.07 5.99 7.94
CA LYS A 86 -4.03 6.19 6.87
C LYS A 86 -3.27 6.49 5.59
N PHE A 87 -3.42 5.64 4.59
CA PHE A 87 -2.92 5.88 3.25
C PHE A 87 -4.10 6.17 2.34
N SER A 88 -4.05 7.31 1.67
CA SER A 88 -4.97 7.65 0.60
C SER A 88 -4.26 7.36 -0.72
N THR A 89 -4.87 6.50 -1.53
CA THR A 89 -4.48 6.34 -2.95
C THR A 89 -4.99 7.55 -3.73
#